data_AF-A0A650CG50-F1
#
_entry.id   AF-A0A650CG50-F1
#
_cell.length_a   1.000
_cell.length_b   1.000
_cell.length_c   1.000
_cell.angle_alpha   90.00
_cell.angle_beta   90.00
_cell.angle_gamma   90.00
#
_symmetry.space_group_name_H-M   'P 1'
#
loop_
_entity.id
_entity.type
_entity.pdbx_description
1 polymer ?
#
loop_
_entity_poly.entity_id
_entity_poly.type
_entity_poly.pdbx_seq_one_letter_code
_entity_poly.pdbx_strand_id
1 'polypeptide(L)'
;MYKLIINDWSLALHDFTSYLLEGLGDNLKMVIGLSEDASVYDSNVLVVVREVNDEVRRIVAEAAIKTNEKHKSVISYYLTDEKDVKAIEVFSRASIEEVDDCEKAFEDFYKEIRNYVSDVVFLGNKYFYDSNVLVVVREVNDEVRRIVAEAAIKTNEKHKCIISYYLTDNKGLVDEFRQMGSTV
;
A
#
# COMPACT_ATOMS: atom_id res chain seq x y z
N MET A 1 4.78 -18.92 -13.88
CA MET A 1 3.98 -17.78 -14.39
C MET A 1 3.85 -16.83 -13.21
N TYR A 2 4.73 -15.83 -13.14
CA TYR A 2 4.73 -14.86 -12.04
C TYR A 2 3.49 -13.99 -12.19
N LYS A 3 2.64 -13.99 -11.16
CA LYS A 3 1.37 -13.28 -11.14
C LYS A 3 1.69 -11.79 -11.06
N LEU A 4 1.45 -11.05 -12.14
CA LEU A 4 1.47 -9.58 -12.16
C LEU A 4 0.46 -9.10 -11.10
N ILE A 5 0.96 -8.53 -9.99
CA ILE A 5 0.12 -7.94 -8.96
C ILE A 5 -0.14 -6.51 -9.39
N ILE A 6 -1.15 -6.32 -10.24
CA ILE A 6 -1.80 -5.02 -10.38
C ILE A 6 -2.22 -4.62 -8.96
N ASN A 7 -1.77 -3.45 -8.49
CA ASN A 7 -2.09 -2.92 -7.15
C ASN A 7 -3.56 -2.46 -7.06
N ASP A 8 -4.45 -3.43 -7.22
CA ASP A 8 -5.91 -3.28 -7.23
C ASP A 8 -6.41 -2.71 -5.89
N TRP A 9 -5.75 -3.05 -4.78
CA TRP A 9 -6.02 -2.49 -3.46
C TRP A 9 -5.92 -0.97 -3.43
N SER A 10 -4.82 -0.39 -3.94
CA SER A 10 -4.66 1.08 -3.95
C SER A 10 -5.68 1.76 -4.85
N LEU A 11 -6.06 1.14 -5.97
CA LEU A 11 -7.11 1.66 -6.84
C LEU A 11 -8.49 1.58 -6.17
N ALA A 12 -8.79 0.47 -5.49
CA ALA A 12 -10.02 0.30 -4.72
C ALA A 12 -10.12 1.34 -3.60
N LEU A 13 -9.06 1.55 -2.82
CA LEU A 13 -9.05 2.54 -1.75
C LEU A 13 -9.20 3.97 -2.28
N HIS A 14 -8.56 4.30 -3.41
CA HIS A 14 -8.72 5.59 -4.08
C HIS A 14 -10.17 5.82 -4.52
N ASP A 15 -10.78 4.84 -5.18
CA ASP A 15 -12.15 4.95 -5.70
C ASP A 15 -13.17 5.02 -4.56
N PHE A 16 -12.98 4.20 -3.52
CA PHE A 16 -13.79 4.26 -2.31
C PHE A 16 -13.72 5.64 -1.65
N THR A 17 -12.51 6.17 -1.46
CA THR A 17 -12.31 7.52 -0.89
C THR A 17 -12.95 8.59 -1.77
N SER A 18 -12.85 8.47 -3.10
CA SER A 18 -13.48 9.40 -4.05
C SER A 18 -15.01 9.40 -3.91
N TYR A 19 -15.63 8.22 -3.81
CA TYR A 19 -17.08 8.11 -3.59
C TYR A 19 -17.50 8.69 -2.24
N LEU A 20 -16.69 8.50 -1.19
CA LEU A 20 -16.96 9.09 0.12
C LEU A 20 -16.85 10.63 0.09
N LEU A 21 -15.84 11.17 -0.59
CA LEU A 21 -15.69 12.63 -0.76
C LEU A 21 -16.90 13.23 -1.49
N GLU A 22 -17.34 12.59 -2.57
CA GLU A 22 -18.52 13.02 -3.34
C GLU A 22 -19.81 12.94 -2.50
N GLY A 23 -20.01 11.85 -1.75
CA GLY A 23 -21.24 11.60 -1.02
C GLY A 23 -21.36 12.31 0.33
N LEU A 24 -20.26 12.43 1.07
CA LEU A 24 -20.24 12.96 2.43
C LEU A 24 -19.76 14.42 2.51
N GLY A 25 -18.99 14.88 1.52
CA GLY A 25 -18.42 16.23 1.49
C GLY A 25 -17.73 16.59 2.81
N ASP A 26 -18.11 17.74 3.37
CA ASP A 26 -17.54 18.28 4.62
C ASP A 26 -17.75 17.39 5.86
N ASN A 27 -18.67 16.41 5.79
CA ASN A 27 -18.90 15.47 6.88
C ASN A 27 -17.79 14.40 6.95
N LEU A 28 -17.11 14.10 5.84
CA LEU A 28 -15.95 13.21 5.85
C LEU A 28 -14.76 13.91 6.53
N LYS A 29 -14.19 13.26 7.54
CA LYS A 29 -13.05 13.77 8.29
C LYS A 29 -11.76 13.09 7.93
N MET A 30 -11.81 11.77 7.80
CA MET A 30 -10.62 10.96 7.63
C MET A 30 -11.00 9.61 7.04
N VAL A 31 -10.09 9.07 6.22
CA VAL A 31 -10.09 7.67 5.83
C VAL A 31 -8.71 7.13 6.16
N ILE A 32 -8.64 6.02 6.89
CA ILE A 32 -7.39 5.29 7.15
C ILE A 32 -7.53 3.92 6.53
N GLY A 33 -6.78 3.64 5.47
CA GLY A 33 -6.66 2.31 4.88
C GLY A 33 -5.43 1.59 5.45
N LEU A 34 -5.60 0.32 5.81
CA LEU A 34 -4.52 -0.61 6.13
C LEU A 34 -4.07 -1.34 4.85
N SER A 35 -3.17 -2.31 4.95
CA SER A 35 -2.99 -3.29 3.86
C SER A 35 -4.26 -4.14 3.65
N GLU A 36 -4.45 -4.69 2.45
CA GLU A 36 -5.64 -5.48 2.09
C GLU A 36 -5.90 -6.64 3.08
N ASP A 37 -4.82 -7.29 3.52
CA ASP A 37 -4.84 -8.46 4.41
C ASP A 37 -4.84 -8.09 5.91
N ALA A 38 -4.66 -6.81 6.26
CA ALA A 38 -4.71 -6.35 7.64
C ALA A 38 -6.13 -5.98 8.04
N SER A 39 -6.46 -6.14 9.33
CA SER A 39 -7.75 -5.72 9.84
C SER A 39 -7.69 -5.27 11.29
N VAL A 40 -8.53 -4.28 11.60
CA VAL A 40 -8.88 -3.84 12.94
C VAL A 40 -10.40 -3.87 13.00
N TYR A 41 -10.97 -4.53 14.01
CA TYR A 41 -12.42 -4.74 14.11
C TYR A 41 -13.02 -5.34 12.81
N ASP A 42 -12.35 -6.35 12.26
CA ASP A 42 -12.72 -7.05 11.01
C ASP A 42 -12.81 -6.13 9.78
N SER A 43 -12.19 -4.95 9.85
CA SER A 43 -12.22 -3.92 8.83
C SER A 43 -10.79 -3.51 8.44
N ASN A 44 -10.52 -3.39 7.15
CA ASN A 44 -9.25 -2.93 6.60
C ASN A 44 -9.26 -1.43 6.28
N VAL A 45 -10.41 -0.76 6.42
CA VAL A 45 -10.56 0.69 6.28
C VAL A 45 -11.33 1.27 7.46
N LEU A 46 -10.83 2.36 8.03
CA LEU A 46 -11.59 3.22 8.95
C LEU A 46 -12.12 4.44 8.19
N VAL A 47 -13.41 4.71 8.34
CA VAL A 47 -14.06 5.93 7.86
C VAL A 47 -14.49 6.74 9.06
N VAL A 48 -13.98 7.96 9.17
CA VAL A 48 -14.31 8.90 10.25
C VAL A 48 -15.13 10.05 9.67
N VAL A 49 -16.28 10.31 10.30
CA VAL A 49 -17.17 11.42 9.95
C VAL A 49 -17.38 12.36 11.15
N ARG A 50 -18.00 13.54 10.97
CA ARG A 50 -18.36 14.39 12.12
C ARG A 50 -19.42 13.75 13.00
N GLU A 51 -20.44 13.18 12.36
CA GLU A 51 -21.57 12.53 13.02
C GLU A 51 -22.08 11.36 12.18
N VAL A 52 -22.36 10.24 12.84
CA VAL A 52 -22.93 9.05 12.22
C VAL A 52 -24.44 9.12 12.28
N ASN A 53 -25.09 9.07 11.12
CA ASN A 53 -26.54 8.93 10.97
C ASN A 53 -26.87 7.92 9.86
N ASP A 54 -28.16 7.64 9.65
CA ASP A 54 -28.60 6.62 8.68
C ASP A 54 -28.24 6.96 7.24
N GLU A 55 -28.25 8.24 6.87
CA GLU A 55 -27.84 8.70 5.54
C GLU A 55 -26.34 8.47 5.31
N VAL A 56 -25.51 8.81 6.30
CA VAL A 56 -24.07 8.54 6.26
C VAL A 56 -23.80 7.04 6.15
N ARG A 57 -24.46 6.21 6.96
CA ARG A 57 -24.33 4.75 6.89
C ARG A 57 -24.67 4.23 5.49
N ARG A 58 -25.75 4.75 4.89
CA ARG A 58 -26.15 4.39 3.53
C ARG A 58 -25.11 4.78 2.50
N ILE A 59 -24.60 6.02 2.55
CA ILE A 59 -23.58 6.52 1.61
C ILE A 59 -22.30 5.69 1.68
N VAL A 60 -21.81 5.40 2.88
CA VAL A 60 -20.59 4.60 3.08
C VAL A 60 -20.78 3.16 2.58
N ALA A 61 -21.95 2.56 2.86
CA ALA A 61 -22.28 1.22 2.35
C ALA A 61 -22.37 1.18 0.82
N GLU A 62 -23.03 2.16 0.20
CA GLU A 62 -23.14 2.28 -1.27
C GLU A 62 -21.76 2.47 -1.90
N ALA A 63 -20.88 3.27 -1.30
CA ALA A 63 -19.50 3.46 -1.75
C ALA A 63 -18.70 2.14 -1.68
N ALA A 64 -18.83 1.37 -0.60
CA ALA A 64 -18.14 0.10 -0.43
C ALA A 64 -18.63 -0.95 -1.44
N ILE A 65 -19.95 -1.07 -1.64
CA ILE A 65 -20.55 -1.97 -2.63
C ILE A 65 -20.02 -1.63 -4.03
N LYS A 66 -20.13 -0.36 -4.42
CA LYS A 66 -19.71 0.12 -5.76
C LYS A 66 -18.23 -0.14 -6.01
N THR A 67 -17.39 0.02 -4.98
CA THR A 67 -15.95 -0.28 -5.07
C THR A 67 -15.71 -1.78 -5.21
N ASN A 68 -16.34 -2.60 -4.36
CA ASN A 68 -16.15 -4.05 -4.34
C ASN A 68 -16.75 -4.77 -5.57
N GLU A 69 -17.69 -4.15 -6.28
CA GLU A 69 -18.17 -4.65 -7.58
C GLU A 69 -17.18 -4.37 -8.72
N LYS A 70 -16.36 -3.31 -8.58
CA LYS A 70 -15.41 -2.87 -9.61
C LYS A 70 -14.04 -3.51 -9.46
N HIS A 71 -13.62 -3.79 -8.22
CA HIS A 71 -12.28 -4.27 -7.86
C HIS A 71 -12.33 -5.74 -7.39
N LYS A 72 -11.20 -6.44 -7.50
CA LYS A 72 -11.01 -7.77 -6.92
C LYS A 72 -10.70 -7.70 -5.43
N SER A 73 -9.93 -6.69 -5.03
CA SER A 73 -9.65 -6.40 -3.63
C SER A 73 -10.91 -5.92 -2.92
N VAL A 74 -11.08 -6.31 -1.66
CA VAL A 74 -12.30 -6.07 -0.89
C VAL A 74 -12.08 -4.96 0.13
N ILE A 75 -12.87 -3.90 0.06
CA ILE A 75 -13.01 -2.91 1.12
C ILE A 75 -13.97 -3.46 2.18
N SER A 76 -13.46 -3.62 3.40
CA SER A 76 -14.23 -3.85 4.63
C SER A 76 -14.05 -2.65 5.56
N TYR A 77 -15.13 -1.93 5.87
CA TYR A 77 -15.03 -0.64 6.55
C TYR A 77 -15.58 -0.67 7.97
N TYR A 78 -14.92 0.07 8.86
CA TYR A 78 -15.44 0.49 10.15
C TYR A 78 -15.82 1.97 10.07
N LEU A 79 -17.08 2.30 10.34
CA LEU A 79 -17.58 3.67 10.33
C LEU A 79 -17.72 4.19 11.76
N THR A 80 -17.10 5.33 12.06
CA THR A 80 -17.22 5.98 13.36
C THR A 80 -17.23 7.51 13.23
N ASP A 81 -17.53 8.19 14.34
CA ASP A 81 -17.45 9.64 14.43
C ASP A 81 -16.08 10.12 14.97
N GLU A 82 -15.82 11.42 14.84
CA GLU A 82 -14.56 12.04 15.26
C GLU A 82 -14.29 12.00 16.77
N LYS A 83 -15.27 11.60 17.60
CA LYS A 83 -15.12 11.49 19.06
C LYS A 83 -14.66 10.11 19.49
N ASP A 84 -14.71 9.10 18.62
CA ASP A 84 -14.18 7.76 18.87
C ASP A 84 -12.65 7.73 18.74
N VAL A 85 -11.98 8.42 19.65
CA VAL A 85 -10.52 8.55 19.72
C VAL A 85 -9.85 7.18 19.76
N LYS A 86 -10.48 6.20 20.41
CA LYS A 86 -9.93 4.85 20.55
C LYS A 86 -9.86 4.13 19.21
N ALA A 87 -10.92 4.15 18.41
CA ALA A 87 -10.89 3.53 17.09
C ALA A 87 -9.84 4.20 16.20
N ILE A 88 -9.80 5.55 16.19
CA ILE A 88 -8.81 6.32 15.42
C ILE A 88 -7.38 5.96 15.84
N GLU A 89 -7.09 5.88 17.14
CA GLU A 89 -5.76 5.53 17.65
C GLU A 89 -5.35 4.11 17.25
N VAL A 90 -6.26 3.13 17.37
CA VAL A 90 -5.95 1.73 17.03
C VAL A 90 -5.65 1.57 15.55
N PHE A 91 -6.45 2.16 14.66
CA PHE A 91 -6.19 2.14 13.22
C PHE A 91 -4.93 2.92 12.85
N SER A 92 -4.70 4.09 13.44
CA SER A 92 -3.50 4.89 13.19
C SER A 92 -2.24 4.12 13.59
N ARG A 93 -2.24 3.48 14.76
CA ARG A 93 -1.12 2.65 15.21
C ARG A 93 -0.88 1.46 14.29
N ALA A 94 -1.94 0.76 13.88
CA ALA A 94 -1.82 -0.36 12.95
C ALA A 94 -1.19 0.09 11.62
N SER A 95 -1.62 1.23 11.08
CA SER A 95 -1.03 1.82 9.87
C SER A 95 0.44 2.20 10.05
N ILE A 96 0.81 2.79 11.20
CA ILE A 96 2.22 3.12 11.51
C ILE A 96 3.06 1.84 11.61
N GLU A 97 2.58 0.80 12.29
CA GLU A 97 3.29 -0.48 12.41
C GLU A 97 3.55 -1.13 11.05
N GLU A 98 2.64 -0.98 10.07
CA GLU A 98 2.85 -1.45 8.69
C GLU A 98 3.93 -0.64 7.96
N VAL A 99 3.93 0.69 8.10
CA VAL A 99 4.96 1.54 7.52
C VAL A 99 6.33 1.21 8.11
N ASP A 100 6.42 1.06 9.44
CA ASP A 100 7.65 0.67 10.14
C ASP A 100 8.16 -0.70 9.67
N ASP A 101 7.26 -1.68 9.45
CA ASP A 101 7.64 -2.98 8.93
C ASP A 101 8.16 -2.89 7.48
N CYS A 102 7.56 -2.05 6.65
CA CYS A 102 8.02 -1.82 5.28
C CYS A 102 9.41 -1.19 5.21
N GLU A 103 9.69 -0.20 6.06
CA GLU A 103 11.03 0.39 6.15
C GLU A 103 12.05 -0.66 6.57
N LYS A 104 11.75 -1.46 7.60
CA LYS A 104 12.63 -2.55 8.05
C LYS A 104 12.83 -3.62 6.97
N ALA A 105 11.77 -4.01 6.26
CA ALA A 105 11.84 -4.97 5.17
C ALA A 105 12.77 -4.46 4.06
N PHE A 106 12.64 -3.18 3.69
CA PHE A 106 13.52 -2.57 2.71
C PHE A 106 14.97 -2.50 3.19
N GLU A 107 15.22 -2.13 4.46
CA GLU A 107 16.57 -2.11 5.03
C GLU A 107 17.23 -3.50 5.00
N ASP A 108 16.49 -4.54 5.42
CA ASP A 108 16.96 -5.93 5.42
C ASP A 108 17.26 -6.41 3.99
N PHE A 109 16.37 -6.11 3.03
CA PHE A 109 16.57 -6.41 1.62
C PHE A 109 17.80 -5.68 1.05
N TYR A 110 17.88 -4.36 1.25
CA TYR A 110 18.95 -3.52 0.73
C TYR A 110 20.32 -3.96 1.26
N LYS A 111 20.40 -4.33 2.54
CA LYS A 111 21.64 -4.81 3.16
C LYS A 111 22.25 -6.03 2.44
N GLU A 112 21.41 -6.92 1.90
CA GLU A 112 21.85 -8.11 1.17
C GLU A 112 22.32 -7.77 -0.25
N ILE A 113 21.65 -6.82 -0.93
CA ILE A 113 21.91 -6.52 -2.36
C ILE A 113 22.88 -5.36 -2.60
N ARG A 114 23.13 -4.48 -1.62
CA ARG A 114 23.85 -3.20 -1.79
C ARG A 114 25.22 -3.29 -2.46
N ASN A 115 25.89 -4.43 -2.38
CA ASN A 115 27.22 -4.62 -2.98
C ASN A 115 27.16 -4.98 -4.47
N TYR A 116 25.98 -5.31 -5.00
CA TYR A 116 25.78 -5.80 -6.37
C TYR A 116 24.97 -4.82 -7.24
N VAL A 117 24.47 -3.75 -6.63
CA VAL A 117 23.54 -2.79 -7.25
C VAL A 117 24.18 -1.41 -7.33
N SER A 118 23.77 -0.65 -8.35
CA SER A 118 24.24 0.72 -8.59
C SER A 118 23.33 1.78 -7.99
N ASP A 119 22.02 1.53 -7.95
CA ASP A 119 21.04 2.41 -7.31
C ASP A 119 19.81 1.57 -6.91
N VAL A 120 19.05 2.05 -5.93
CA VAL A 120 17.81 1.42 -5.48
C VAL A 120 16.80 2.51 -5.12
N VAL A 121 15.57 2.40 -5.62
CA VAL A 121 14.47 3.30 -5.26
C VAL A 121 13.41 2.50 -4.55
N PHE A 122 12.99 2.96 -3.37
CA PHE A 122 11.91 2.36 -2.59
C PHE A 122 10.70 3.28 -2.60
N LEU A 123 9.52 2.71 -2.85
CA LEU A 123 8.24 3.41 -2.90
C LEU A 123 7.37 3.17 -1.66
N GLY A 124 7.86 2.43 -0.66
CA GLY A 124 7.06 2.08 0.51
C GLY A 124 5.95 1.09 0.16
N ASN A 125 4.72 1.47 0.50
CA ASN A 125 3.50 0.73 0.16
C ASN A 125 2.95 1.03 -1.24
N LYS A 126 3.60 1.91 -2.01
CA LYS A 126 3.20 2.22 -3.39
C LYS A 126 3.89 1.24 -4.36
N TYR A 127 3.22 0.92 -5.45
CA TYR A 127 3.72 0.04 -6.49
C TYR A 127 3.72 0.73 -7.85
N PHE A 128 4.79 0.57 -8.62
CA PHE A 128 4.93 1.01 -10.00
C PHE A 128 5.54 -0.13 -10.81
N TYR A 129 4.96 -0.46 -11.98
CA TYR A 129 5.23 -1.72 -12.68
C TYR A 129 5.18 -2.95 -11.76
N ASP A 130 4.15 -3.02 -10.91
CA ASP A 130 3.93 -4.09 -9.92
C ASP A 130 5.08 -4.27 -8.92
N SER A 131 5.93 -3.25 -8.77
CA SER A 131 7.11 -3.27 -7.91
C SER A 131 7.11 -2.07 -6.97
N ASN A 132 7.37 -2.30 -5.69
CA ASN A 132 7.61 -1.23 -4.71
C ASN A 132 9.10 -0.91 -4.56
N VAL A 133 9.98 -1.72 -5.16
CA VAL A 133 11.42 -1.46 -5.23
C VAL A 133 11.91 -1.48 -6.68
N LEU A 134 12.59 -0.43 -7.10
CA LEU A 134 13.41 -0.43 -8.31
C LEU A 134 14.84 -0.80 -7.94
N VAL A 135 15.41 -1.84 -8.55
CA VAL A 135 16.80 -2.24 -8.38
C VAL A 135 17.55 -1.97 -9.67
N VAL A 136 18.51 -1.04 -9.62
CA VAL A 136 19.32 -0.66 -10.77
C VAL A 136 20.71 -1.28 -10.66
N VAL A 137 21.14 -2.00 -11.69
CA VAL A 137 22.44 -2.69 -11.75
C VAL A 137 23.26 -2.19 -12.93
N ARG A 138 24.53 -2.59 -13.00
CA ARG A 138 25.37 -2.24 -14.16
C ARG A 138 25.01 -3.08 -15.39
N GLU A 139 24.68 -4.33 -15.16
CA GLU A 139 24.30 -5.31 -16.18
C GLU A 139 23.38 -6.34 -15.52
N VAL A 140 22.29 -6.69 -16.20
CA VAL A 140 21.38 -7.74 -15.73
C VAL A 140 21.90 -9.09 -16.19
N ASN A 141 22.43 -9.89 -15.25
CA ASN A 141 22.87 -11.27 -15.49
C ASN A 141 22.23 -12.24 -14.49
N ASP A 142 22.43 -13.55 -14.70
CA ASP A 142 21.78 -14.59 -13.90
C ASP A 142 22.26 -14.63 -12.44
N GLU A 143 23.52 -14.25 -12.18
CA GLU A 143 24.05 -14.16 -10.82
C GLU A 143 23.35 -13.03 -10.04
N VAL A 144 23.27 -11.85 -10.63
CA VAL A 144 22.58 -10.68 -10.05
C VAL A 144 21.09 -10.99 -9.85
N ARG A 145 20.42 -11.58 -10.83
CA ARG A 145 19.02 -12.01 -10.71
C ARG A 145 18.82 -12.94 -9.53
N ARG A 146 19.69 -13.93 -9.37
CA ARG A 146 19.63 -14.89 -8.27
C ARG A 146 19.81 -14.22 -6.92
N ILE A 147 20.81 -13.36 -6.78
CA ILE A 147 21.09 -12.63 -5.52
C ILE A 147 19.89 -11.77 -5.11
N VAL A 148 19.34 -11.00 -6.05
CA VAL A 148 18.20 -10.11 -5.78
C VAL A 148 16.94 -10.92 -5.46
N ALA A 149 16.69 -12.02 -6.17
CA ALA A 149 15.56 -12.91 -5.89
C ALA A 149 15.67 -13.59 -4.52
N GLU A 150 16.84 -14.15 -4.18
CA GLU A 150 17.08 -14.80 -2.89
C GLU A 150 16.92 -13.81 -1.73
N ALA A 151 17.41 -12.57 -1.89
CA ALA A 151 17.22 -11.51 -0.90
C ALA A 151 15.73 -11.17 -0.71
N ALA A 152 14.98 -10.99 -1.80
CA ALA A 152 13.55 -10.68 -1.71
C ALA A 152 12.76 -11.82 -1.03
N ILE A 153 13.02 -13.08 -1.37
CA ILE A 153 12.38 -14.24 -0.74
C ILE A 153 12.66 -14.24 0.77
N LYS A 154 13.93 -14.12 1.17
CA LYS A 154 14.35 -14.13 2.57
C LYS A 154 13.74 -12.99 3.38
N THR A 155 13.61 -11.80 2.78
CA THR A 155 12.94 -10.65 3.41
C THR A 155 11.44 -10.91 3.55
N ASN A 156 10.78 -11.38 2.49
CA ASN A 156 9.33 -11.61 2.46
C ASN A 156 8.88 -12.76 3.38
N GLU A 157 9.79 -13.64 3.81
CA GLU A 157 9.52 -14.64 4.85
C GLU A 157 9.50 -14.06 6.28
N LYS A 158 10.11 -12.90 6.49
CA LYS A 158 10.27 -12.28 7.82
C LYS A 158 9.32 -11.12 8.08
N HIS A 159 8.93 -10.42 7.02
CA HIS A 159 8.16 -9.18 7.08
C HIS A 159 6.76 -9.38 6.53
N LYS A 160 5.80 -8.59 7.03
CA LYS A 160 4.45 -8.53 6.45
C LYS A 160 4.49 -7.74 5.14
N CYS A 161 5.30 -6.69 5.10
CA CYS A 161 5.53 -5.91 3.90
C CYS A 161 6.29 -6.73 2.85
N ILE A 162 5.70 -6.88 1.68
CA ILE A 162 6.29 -7.63 0.57
C ILE A 162 7.20 -6.70 -0.24
N ILE A 163 8.45 -7.11 -0.40
CA ILE A 163 9.37 -6.56 -1.39
C ILE A 163 9.07 -7.21 -2.75
N SER A 164 8.49 -6.41 -3.64
CA SER A 164 8.35 -6.72 -5.06
C SER A 164 9.27 -5.80 -5.84
N TYR A 165 10.18 -6.38 -6.62
CA TYR A 165 11.26 -5.63 -7.25
C TYR A 165 11.20 -5.64 -8.78
N TYR A 166 11.57 -4.50 -9.38
CA TYR A 166 11.88 -4.38 -10.79
C TYR A 166 13.40 -4.27 -10.96
N LEU A 167 14.01 -5.28 -11.58
CA LEU A 167 15.46 -5.31 -11.83
C LEU A 167 15.78 -4.78 -13.22
N THR A 168 16.66 -3.78 -13.30
CA THR A 168 17.01 -3.12 -14.58
C THR A 168 18.45 -2.64 -14.60
N ASP A 169 19.02 -2.48 -15.79
CA ASP A 169 20.25 -1.73 -16.05
C ASP A 169 19.96 -0.33 -16.63
N ASN A 170 18.70 -0.02 -16.94
CA ASN A 170 18.28 1.27 -17.46
C ASN A 170 18.12 2.31 -16.34
N LYS A 171 19.12 3.18 -16.19
CA LYS A 171 19.11 4.30 -15.24
C LYS A 171 18.01 5.35 -15.49
N GLY A 172 17.46 5.44 -16.70
CA GLY A 172 16.40 6.40 -17.03
C GLY A 172 15.10 6.19 -16.25
N LEU A 173 14.86 4.97 -15.74
CA LEU A 173 13.67 4.64 -14.96
C LEU A 173 13.71 5.18 -13.52
N VAL A 174 14.87 5.63 -13.03
CA VAL A 174 15.01 6.14 -11.65
C VAL A 174 14.13 7.37 -11.43
N ASP A 175 14.13 8.30 -12.37
CA ASP A 175 13.37 9.55 -12.25
C ASP A 175 11.86 9.28 -12.36
N GLU A 176 11.44 8.33 -13.19
CA GLU A 176 10.03 7.88 -13.29
C GLU A 176 9.55 7.29 -11.95
N PHE A 177 10.32 6.37 -11.35
CA PHE A 177 9.99 5.79 -10.05
C PHE A 177 9.94 6.84 -8.95
N ARG A 178 10.90 7.78 -8.90
CA ARG A 178 10.94 8.84 -7.89
C ARG A 178 9.74 9.79 -7.98
N GLN A 179 9.28 10.13 -9.19
CA GLN A 179 8.10 10.97 -9.38
C GLN A 179 6.83 10.31 -8.80
N MET A 180 6.69 9.00 -8.98
CA MET A 180 5.55 8.23 -8.42
C MET A 180 5.59 8.14 -6.89
N GLY A 181 6.79 8.07 -6.29
CA GLY A 181 6.95 8.15 -4.83
C GLY A 181 6.48 9.49 -4.26
N SER A 182 6.68 10.57 -5.02
CA SER A 182 6.45 11.97 -4.62
C SER A 182 5.02 12.47 -4.80
N THR A 183 4.18 11.74 -5.54
CA THR A 183 2.78 12.13 -5.76
C THR A 183 1.97 11.83 -4.50
N VAL A 184 1.52 12.89 -3.81
CA VAL A 184 0.59 12.90 -2.68
C VAL A 184 -0.79 13.25 -3.20
#